data_AF-A0A1I3YWL8-F1
#
_entry.id   AF-A0A1I3YWL8-F1
#
_cell.length_a   1.000
_cell.length_b   1.000
_cell.length_c   1.000
_cell.angle_alpha   90.00
_cell.angle_beta   90.00
_cell.angle_gamma   90.00
#
_symmetry.space_group_name_H-M   'P 1'
#
loop_
_entity.id
_entity.type
_entity.pdbx_description
1 polymer ?
#
loop_
_entity_poly.entity_id
_entity_poly.type
_entity_poly.pdbx_seq_one_letter_code
_entity_poly.pdbx_strand_id
1 'polypeptide(L)'
;MGLLSITINQFAVDSMIELKKSYELLKNRLGRIPYLRDFEEQQTLDPVLIAGKKHNYYGFLDAIKESERELSKETSAYLTFATRELLTGIRRHELILMLKLINEPNKLFTVAELKQFFYDRGLLNDEETINSVIRTLDLSFFTGQEAKTYKGSEIIEFQGEEIGLTIEFKEALKNEYFVKLIKDTLITSKLKSKLFDQTTPLTRFQKYRRKDVIRLLKWEQQMINQNIGGYTDFKDQFVIFVTLEKGDDFAGAQMAYEDELLDASTMKWFTKAPRTLNSPEVIKLKNSDDYDIRVFVKKSDDEGSDFYYLGEVKPKLDTITQLKKPDSNGHMKKVVEMQLEFLQPIETKLYRYLQFNINNV
;
A
#
# COMPACT_ATOMS: atom_id res chain seq x y z
N MET A 1 -27.79 16.98 32.16
CA MET A 1 -26.48 17.13 31.49
C MET A 1 -26.65 16.65 30.07
N GLY A 2 -26.67 17.58 29.12
CA GLY A 2 -27.04 17.32 27.73
C GLY A 2 -26.00 16.44 27.03
N LEU A 3 -26.50 15.38 26.41
CA LEU A 3 -25.79 14.59 25.41
C LEU A 3 -25.54 15.50 24.20
N LEU A 4 -24.28 15.87 23.97
CA LEU A 4 -23.85 16.43 22.70
C LEU A 4 -23.84 15.28 21.69
N SER A 5 -24.98 15.12 21.01
CA SER A 5 -25.07 14.47 19.72
C SER A 5 -24.19 15.25 18.73
N ILE A 6 -22.94 14.83 18.57
CA ILE A 6 -22.12 15.29 17.45
C ILE A 6 -22.58 14.49 16.24
N THR A 7 -23.49 15.10 15.49
CA THR A 7 -23.79 14.75 14.11
C THR A 7 -22.46 14.77 13.35
N ILE A 8 -21.89 13.60 13.04
CA ILE A 8 -20.78 13.50 12.09
C ILE A 8 -21.39 13.77 10.72
N ASN A 9 -21.56 15.06 10.41
CA ASN A 9 -21.88 15.49 9.07
C ASN A 9 -20.74 15.07 8.14
N GLN A 10 -21.16 14.70 6.94
CA GLN A 10 -20.44 14.22 5.76
C GLN A 10 -19.35 15.18 5.23
N PHE A 11 -18.46 15.65 6.10
CA PHE A 11 -17.26 16.39 5.70
C PHE A 11 -16.12 15.39 5.56
N ALA A 12 -15.57 15.30 4.36
CA ALA A 12 -14.40 14.49 4.11
C ALA A 12 -13.26 14.97 5.03
N VAL A 13 -12.82 14.09 5.95
CA VAL A 13 -11.81 14.37 6.98
C VAL A 13 -10.48 14.81 6.33
N ASP A 14 -10.26 14.44 5.08
CA ASP A 14 -9.12 14.82 4.25
C ASP A 14 -9.32 16.13 3.46
N SER A 15 -10.41 16.87 3.67
CA SER A 15 -10.66 18.12 2.92
C SER A 15 -9.58 19.17 3.21
N MET A 16 -9.29 20.04 2.24
CA MET A 16 -8.23 21.07 2.42
C MET A 16 -8.52 21.98 3.62
N ILE A 17 -9.80 22.23 3.91
CA ILE A 17 -10.23 23.07 5.03
C ILE A 17 -9.91 22.37 6.36
N GLU A 18 -10.29 21.10 6.51
CA GLU A 18 -10.03 20.34 7.76
C GLU A 18 -8.54 20.08 7.99
N LEU A 19 -7.79 19.79 6.92
CA LEU A 19 -6.34 19.64 6.98
C LEU A 19 -5.65 20.95 7.40
N LYS A 20 -6.09 22.10 6.85
CA LYS A 20 -5.57 23.41 7.25
C LYS A 20 -5.90 23.73 8.71
N LYS A 21 -7.11 23.45 9.17
CA LYS A 21 -7.48 23.63 10.60
C LYS A 21 -6.57 22.78 11.51
N SER A 22 -6.38 21.52 11.17
CA SER A 22 -5.51 20.60 11.91
C SER A 22 -4.06 21.10 11.96
N TYR A 23 -3.55 21.63 10.84
CA TYR A 23 -2.25 22.28 10.75
C TYR A 23 -2.15 23.49 11.69
N GLU A 24 -3.09 24.44 11.65
CA GLU A 24 -3.05 25.66 12.48
C GLU A 24 -3.14 25.32 13.97
N LEU A 25 -3.96 24.34 14.36
CA LEU A 25 -4.06 23.88 15.75
C LEU A 25 -2.72 23.34 16.26
N LEU A 26 -2.04 22.52 15.45
CA LEU A 26 -0.73 21.98 15.82
C LEU A 26 0.35 23.07 15.81
N LYS A 27 0.35 23.96 14.82
CA LYS A 27 1.24 25.13 14.74
C LYS A 27 1.13 26.01 15.99
N ASN A 28 -0.08 26.36 16.40
CA ASN A 28 -0.33 27.16 17.60
C ASN A 28 0.18 26.47 18.87
N ARG A 29 0.05 25.14 18.95
CA ARG A 29 0.58 24.35 20.07
C ARG A 29 2.11 24.32 20.09
N LEU A 30 2.75 24.18 18.94
CA LEU A 30 4.21 24.03 18.82
C LEU A 30 4.95 25.38 18.80
N GLY A 31 4.29 26.47 18.42
CA GLY A 31 4.93 27.78 18.22
C GLY A 31 5.84 27.86 16.98
N ARG A 32 5.78 26.86 16.09
CA ARG A 32 6.54 26.76 14.84
C ARG A 32 5.74 26.02 13.77
N ILE A 33 6.21 26.06 12.53
CA ILE A 33 5.69 25.21 11.44
C ILE A 33 5.80 23.73 11.89
N PRO A 34 4.67 22.99 11.96
CA PRO A 34 4.69 21.55 12.18
C PRO A 34 5.21 20.85 10.93
N TYR A 35 5.86 19.70 11.14
CA TYR A 35 6.28 18.78 10.08
C TYR A 35 5.57 17.43 10.26
N LEU A 36 5.70 16.52 9.29
CA LEU A 36 4.95 15.25 9.27
C LEU A 36 5.17 14.43 10.53
N ARG A 37 6.40 14.46 11.07
CA ARG A 37 6.74 13.77 12.31
C ARG A 37 5.92 14.27 13.49
N ASP A 38 5.65 15.57 13.55
CA ASP A 38 4.88 16.16 14.64
C ASP A 38 3.43 15.66 14.65
N PHE A 39 2.82 15.47 13.48
CA PHE A 39 1.47 14.93 13.38
C PHE A 39 1.40 13.47 13.85
N GLU A 40 2.40 12.67 13.50
CA GLU A 40 2.50 11.27 13.93
C GLU A 40 2.75 11.16 15.44
N GLU A 41 3.71 11.91 15.99
CA GLU A 41 4.07 11.86 17.41
C GLU A 41 2.96 12.40 18.32
N GLN A 42 2.23 13.42 17.86
CA GLN A 42 1.11 14.00 18.60
C GLN A 42 -0.22 13.28 18.34
N GLN A 43 -0.24 12.30 17.43
CA GLN A 43 -1.43 11.55 17.02
C GLN A 43 -2.61 12.46 16.63
N THR A 44 -2.33 13.58 15.97
CA THR A 44 -3.35 14.59 15.62
C THR A 44 -4.03 14.31 14.30
N LEU A 45 -3.28 13.80 13.32
CA LEU A 45 -3.74 13.52 11.95
C LEU A 45 -2.79 12.51 11.32
N ASP A 46 -3.29 11.61 10.47
CA ASP A 46 -2.39 10.74 9.69
C ASP A 46 -1.54 11.60 8.72
N PRO A 47 -0.20 11.59 8.83
CA PRO A 47 0.67 12.37 7.95
C PRO A 47 0.48 12.09 6.46
N VAL A 48 0.02 10.90 6.08
CA VAL A 48 -0.25 10.54 4.67
C VAL A 48 -1.34 11.43 4.08
N LEU A 49 -2.37 11.79 4.85
CA LEU A 49 -3.49 12.61 4.38
C LEU A 49 -3.04 14.04 4.05
N ILE A 50 -2.33 14.68 4.98
CA ILE A 50 -1.88 16.06 4.80
C ILE A 50 -0.79 16.17 3.74
N ALA A 51 0.18 15.25 3.72
CA ALA A 51 1.22 15.22 2.69
C ALA A 51 0.64 14.92 1.31
N GLY A 52 -0.30 13.98 1.21
CA GLY A 52 -0.90 13.58 -0.06
C GLY A 52 -1.80 14.64 -0.68
N LYS A 53 -2.35 15.59 0.11
CA LYS A 53 -3.39 16.52 -0.35
C LYS A 53 -2.97 17.38 -1.53
N LYS A 54 -1.70 17.75 -1.58
CA LYS A 54 -1.07 18.54 -2.65
C LYS A 54 0.17 17.82 -3.19
N HIS A 55 0.02 16.52 -3.43
CA HIS A 55 1.06 15.60 -3.94
C HIS A 55 2.18 15.27 -2.94
N ASN A 56 2.64 16.24 -2.16
CA ASN A 56 3.61 16.10 -1.08
C ASN A 56 3.45 17.24 -0.05
N TYR A 57 4.19 17.14 1.07
CA TYR A 57 4.07 18.13 2.15
C TYR A 57 4.55 19.53 1.77
N TYR A 58 5.57 19.66 0.91
CA TYR A 58 5.96 20.95 0.35
C TYR A 58 4.78 21.61 -0.39
N GLY A 59 4.11 20.87 -1.27
CA GLY A 59 2.96 21.38 -2.01
C GLY A 59 1.79 21.79 -1.11
N PHE A 60 1.64 21.14 0.05
CA PHE A 60 0.65 21.55 1.05
C PHE A 60 1.04 22.89 1.69
N LEU A 61 2.29 23.01 2.18
CA LEU A 61 2.82 24.23 2.79
C LEU A 61 2.78 25.41 1.82
N ASP A 62 3.17 25.19 0.57
CA ASP A 62 3.16 26.21 -0.48
C ASP A 62 1.73 26.70 -0.78
N ALA A 63 0.77 25.78 -0.86
CA ALA A 63 -0.64 26.13 -1.08
C ALA A 63 -1.26 26.98 0.05
N ILE A 64 -0.72 26.89 1.27
CA ILE A 64 -1.14 27.72 2.41
C ILE A 64 -0.19 28.88 2.70
N LYS A 65 0.83 29.11 1.87
CA LYS A 65 1.86 30.16 1.99
C LYS A 65 2.72 30.06 3.25
N GLU A 66 3.04 28.83 3.65
CA GLU A 66 3.87 28.49 4.82
C GLU A 66 5.17 27.78 4.42
N SER A 67 5.49 27.70 3.12
CA SER A 67 6.77 27.16 2.66
C SER A 67 7.93 28.07 3.11
N GLU A 68 8.98 27.49 3.70
CA GLU A 68 10.14 28.27 4.17
C GLU A 68 11.02 28.77 3.01
N ARG A 69 11.08 28.01 1.92
CA ARG A 69 11.82 28.32 0.68
C ARG A 69 11.09 27.69 -0.52
N GLU A 70 11.32 28.22 -1.71
CA GLU A 70 10.83 27.61 -2.94
C GLU A 70 11.64 26.36 -3.31
N LEU A 71 10.94 25.34 -3.83
CA LEU A 71 11.54 24.15 -4.45
C LEU A 71 11.17 24.10 -5.93
N SER A 72 12.12 23.66 -6.76
CA SER A 72 11.85 23.39 -8.17
C SER A 72 10.87 22.23 -8.31
N LYS A 73 10.22 22.12 -9.48
CA LYS A 73 9.27 21.02 -9.76
C LYS A 73 9.98 19.67 -9.72
N GLU A 74 11.21 19.61 -10.23
CA GLU A 74 12.07 18.42 -10.26
C GLU A 74 12.44 18.00 -8.83
N THR A 75 12.85 18.95 -7.98
CA THR A 75 13.17 18.66 -6.57
C THR A 75 11.94 18.19 -5.79
N SER A 76 10.78 18.81 -6.02
CA SER A 76 9.50 18.43 -5.41
C SER A 76 8.99 17.06 -5.89
N ALA A 77 9.42 16.59 -7.05
CA ALA A 77 9.04 15.26 -7.56
C ALA A 77 9.59 14.12 -6.69
N TYR A 78 10.80 14.24 -6.14
CA TYR A 78 11.33 13.29 -5.15
C TYR A 78 10.49 13.23 -3.87
N LEU A 79 9.98 14.39 -3.39
CA LEU A 79 9.06 14.41 -2.24
C LEU A 79 7.73 13.75 -2.57
N THR A 80 7.28 13.87 -3.82
CA THR A 80 6.06 13.20 -4.31
C THR A 80 6.23 11.68 -4.30
N PHE A 81 7.36 11.17 -4.80
CA PHE A 81 7.69 9.76 -4.72
C PHE A 81 7.73 9.27 -3.26
N ALA A 82 8.48 9.95 -2.39
CA ALA A 82 8.59 9.57 -0.99
C ALA A 82 7.25 9.61 -0.25
N THR A 83 6.41 10.62 -0.53
CA THR A 83 5.06 10.73 0.03
C THR A 83 4.18 9.56 -0.41
N ARG A 84 4.20 9.22 -1.71
CA ARG A 84 3.30 8.22 -2.28
C ARG A 84 3.73 6.79 -1.98
N GLU A 85 5.03 6.51 -1.98
CA GLU A 85 5.51 5.12 -1.93
C GLU A 85 6.13 4.75 -0.59
N LEU A 86 6.64 5.72 0.15
CA LEU A 86 7.43 5.45 1.35
C LEU A 86 6.73 5.90 2.63
N LEU A 87 5.97 7.00 2.62
CA LEU A 87 5.42 7.60 3.84
C LEU A 87 4.52 6.67 4.65
N THR A 88 3.86 5.69 4.01
CA THR A 88 3.04 4.68 4.71
C THR A 88 3.84 3.79 5.67
N GLY A 89 5.17 3.70 5.48
CA GLY A 89 6.06 2.97 6.39
C GLY A 89 6.01 1.45 6.22
N ILE A 90 5.43 0.93 5.15
CA ILE A 90 5.16 -0.50 5.00
C ILE A 90 6.47 -1.33 4.98
N ARG A 91 7.49 -0.88 4.24
CA ARG A 91 8.82 -1.51 4.18
C ARG A 91 9.90 -0.56 4.67
N ARG A 92 10.69 -1.00 5.64
CA ARG A 92 11.73 -0.17 6.28
C ARG A 92 13.01 -0.05 5.45
N HIS A 93 13.30 -1.01 4.57
CA HIS A 93 14.53 -1.09 3.79
C HIS A 93 14.85 0.20 3.02
N GLU A 94 13.91 0.68 2.22
CA GLU A 94 14.07 1.92 1.45
C GLU A 94 14.36 3.11 2.36
N LEU A 95 13.67 3.18 3.50
CA LEU A 95 13.78 4.29 4.43
C LEU A 95 15.19 4.41 5.01
N ILE A 96 15.74 3.28 5.47
CA ILE A 96 17.05 3.27 6.11
C ILE A 96 18.19 3.41 5.09
N LEU A 97 18.01 2.88 3.88
CA LEU A 97 18.98 3.03 2.80
C LEU A 97 19.02 4.48 2.32
N MET A 98 17.86 5.09 2.08
CA MET A 98 17.79 6.52 1.73
C MET A 98 18.38 7.39 2.83
N LEU A 99 18.02 7.17 4.12
CA LEU A 99 18.60 7.94 5.22
C LEU A 99 20.13 7.79 5.29
N LYS A 100 20.66 6.59 5.05
CA LYS A 100 22.12 6.34 5.01
C LYS A 100 22.78 7.09 3.86
N LEU A 101 22.24 6.97 2.65
CA LEU A 101 22.78 7.64 1.45
C LEU A 101 22.65 9.17 1.51
N ILE A 102 21.56 9.71 2.06
CA ILE A 102 21.40 11.15 2.25
C ILE A 102 22.46 11.70 3.23
N ASN A 103 22.82 10.94 4.26
CA ASN A 103 23.85 11.34 5.23
C ASN A 103 25.27 11.12 4.70
N GLU A 104 25.45 10.20 3.75
CA GLU A 104 26.73 9.89 3.11
C GLU A 104 26.58 9.86 1.58
N PRO A 105 26.41 11.03 0.90
CA PRO A 105 26.02 11.07 -0.51
C PRO A 105 27.02 10.45 -1.49
N ASN A 106 28.27 10.25 -1.06
CA ASN A 106 29.34 9.64 -1.86
C ASN A 106 29.55 8.16 -1.53
N LYS A 107 28.79 7.58 -0.59
CA LYS A 107 28.88 6.16 -0.26
C LYS A 107 28.33 5.34 -1.43
N LEU A 108 29.11 4.35 -1.83
CA LEU A 108 28.72 3.30 -2.74
C LEU A 108 28.53 1.99 -1.96
N PHE A 109 27.59 1.17 -2.41
CA PHE A 109 27.31 -0.15 -1.86
C PHE A 109 27.36 -1.21 -2.94
N THR A 110 28.15 -2.25 -2.71
CA THR A 110 27.95 -3.53 -3.40
C THR A 110 26.64 -4.18 -2.93
N VAL A 111 26.09 -5.10 -3.74
CA VAL A 111 24.93 -5.92 -3.34
C VAL A 111 25.21 -6.69 -2.05
N ALA A 112 26.44 -7.20 -1.85
CA ALA A 112 26.84 -7.91 -0.65
C ALA A 112 26.83 -7.00 0.60
N GLU A 113 27.32 -5.76 0.49
CA GLU A 113 27.25 -4.78 1.57
C GLU A 113 25.80 -4.41 1.91
N LEU A 114 24.90 -4.29 0.91
CA LEU A 114 23.47 -4.07 1.17
C LEU A 114 22.84 -5.24 1.92
N LYS A 115 23.14 -6.49 1.50
CA LYS A 115 22.68 -7.69 2.22
C LYS A 115 23.12 -7.65 3.69
N GLN A 116 24.37 -7.32 3.96
CA GLN A 116 24.88 -7.21 5.33
C GLN A 116 24.23 -6.03 6.09
N PHE A 117 24.11 -4.86 5.45
CA PHE A 117 23.51 -3.67 6.05
C PHE A 117 22.07 -3.91 6.53
N PHE A 118 21.27 -4.69 5.79
CA PHE A 118 19.92 -5.07 6.19
C PHE A 118 19.91 -6.18 7.24
N TYR A 119 20.79 -7.17 7.12
CA TYR A 119 20.96 -8.23 8.13
C TYR A 119 21.24 -7.66 9.53
N ASP A 120 22.21 -6.74 9.63
CA ASP A 120 22.60 -6.10 10.89
C ASP A 120 21.46 -5.31 11.56
N ARG A 121 20.37 -5.05 10.83
CA ARG A 121 19.19 -4.30 11.28
C ARG A 121 17.96 -5.19 11.47
N GLY A 122 18.13 -6.51 11.37
CA GLY A 122 17.05 -7.48 11.54
C GLY A 122 16.00 -7.41 10.43
N LEU A 123 16.41 -7.04 9.21
CA LEU A 123 15.53 -6.97 8.05
C LEU A 123 15.80 -8.13 7.10
N LEU A 124 14.79 -8.52 6.31
CA LEU A 124 14.93 -9.46 5.20
C LEU A 124 16.08 -9.03 4.27
N ASN A 125 16.98 -9.95 3.94
CA ASN A 125 18.21 -9.66 3.20
C ASN A 125 18.49 -10.67 2.08
N ASP A 126 17.50 -11.48 1.71
CA ASP A 126 17.57 -12.34 0.53
C ASP A 126 17.68 -11.51 -0.76
N GLU A 127 18.20 -12.15 -1.80
CA GLU A 127 18.48 -11.48 -3.07
C GLU A 127 17.26 -10.85 -3.73
N GLU A 128 16.11 -11.51 -3.67
CA GLU A 128 14.87 -10.96 -4.23
C GLU A 128 14.43 -9.71 -3.46
N THR A 129 14.61 -9.68 -2.14
CA THR A 129 14.36 -8.49 -1.33
C THR A 129 15.28 -7.34 -1.74
N ILE A 130 16.59 -7.59 -1.88
CA ILE A 130 17.55 -6.55 -2.31
C ILE A 130 17.16 -6.00 -3.68
N ASN A 131 16.90 -6.88 -4.64
CA ASN A 131 16.53 -6.48 -5.99
C ASN A 131 15.22 -5.69 -6.01
N SER A 132 14.23 -6.07 -5.18
CA SER A 132 12.98 -5.31 -5.04
C SER A 132 13.20 -3.91 -4.45
N VAL A 133 14.11 -3.76 -3.48
CA VAL A 133 14.48 -2.45 -2.92
C VAL A 133 15.17 -1.59 -3.97
N ILE A 134 16.11 -2.16 -4.73
CA ILE A 134 16.80 -1.46 -5.80
C ILE A 134 15.81 -0.98 -6.86
N ARG A 135 14.96 -1.88 -7.37
CA ARG A 135 13.94 -1.55 -8.37
C ARG A 135 12.95 -0.47 -7.91
N THR A 136 12.75 -0.37 -6.60
CA THR A 136 11.87 0.67 -6.02
C THR A 136 12.55 2.04 -6.04
N LEU A 137 13.85 2.11 -5.73
CA LEU A 137 14.59 3.37 -5.60
C LEU A 137 15.21 3.86 -6.92
N ASP A 138 15.53 2.97 -7.85
CA ASP A 138 15.90 3.30 -9.24
C ASP A 138 14.67 3.49 -10.14
N LEU A 139 13.48 3.32 -9.57
CA LEU A 139 12.16 3.45 -10.18
C LEU A 139 11.79 2.42 -11.27
N SER A 140 12.65 1.43 -11.57
CA SER A 140 12.40 0.41 -12.59
C SER A 140 11.27 -0.56 -12.24
N PHE A 141 10.82 -0.60 -10.98
CA PHE A 141 9.61 -1.32 -10.58
C PHE A 141 8.33 -0.70 -11.18
N PHE A 142 8.27 0.63 -11.31
CA PHE A 142 7.03 1.31 -11.68
C PHE A 142 6.78 1.22 -13.18
N THR A 143 5.52 1.07 -13.57
CA THR A 143 5.10 0.98 -14.98
C THR A 143 3.97 1.97 -15.27
N GLY A 144 3.58 2.12 -16.54
CA GLY A 144 2.40 2.90 -16.92
C GLY A 144 2.45 4.38 -16.49
N GLN A 145 1.40 4.84 -15.80
CA GLN A 145 1.26 6.25 -15.41
C GLN A 145 2.16 6.62 -14.23
N GLU A 146 2.42 5.69 -13.31
CA GLU A 146 3.35 5.88 -12.21
C GLU A 146 4.78 6.09 -12.71
N ALA A 147 5.24 5.27 -13.66
CA ALA A 147 6.54 5.46 -14.30
C ALA A 147 6.69 6.85 -14.94
N LYS A 148 5.64 7.34 -15.63
CA LYS A 148 5.63 8.70 -16.18
C LYS A 148 5.68 9.78 -15.12
N THR A 149 5.06 9.53 -13.96
CA THR A 149 5.02 10.49 -12.86
C THR A 149 6.38 10.59 -12.14
N TYR A 150 7.12 9.48 -12.06
CA TYR A 150 8.39 9.41 -11.33
C TYR A 150 9.62 9.60 -12.21
N LYS A 151 9.47 9.61 -13.55
CA LYS A 151 10.56 9.83 -14.49
C LYS A 151 11.41 11.05 -14.11
N GLY A 152 12.73 10.86 -13.99
CA GLY A 152 13.67 11.92 -13.60
C GLY A 152 13.79 12.12 -12.09
N SER A 153 13.17 11.25 -11.29
CA SER A 153 13.29 11.22 -9.82
C SER A 153 13.96 9.94 -9.30
N GLU A 154 14.80 9.31 -10.12
CA GLU A 154 15.59 8.14 -9.75
C GLU A 154 16.52 8.51 -8.60
N ILE A 155 16.46 7.78 -7.49
CA ILE A 155 17.22 8.10 -6.26
C ILE A 155 18.60 7.44 -6.31
N ILE A 156 18.64 6.20 -6.80
CA ILE A 156 19.86 5.41 -6.91
C ILE A 156 20.10 4.95 -8.35
N GLU A 157 21.36 4.64 -8.64
CA GLU A 157 21.79 4.03 -9.89
C GLU A 157 22.96 3.08 -9.63
N PHE A 158 23.21 2.18 -10.58
CA PHE A 158 24.44 1.41 -10.61
C PHE A 158 25.59 2.23 -11.20
N GLN A 159 26.70 2.30 -10.46
CA GLN A 159 27.98 2.89 -10.86
C GLN A 159 29.00 1.76 -10.98
N GLY A 160 28.96 1.07 -12.13
CA GLY A 160 29.63 -0.23 -12.29
C GLY A 160 28.86 -1.32 -11.55
N GLU A 161 29.50 -2.00 -10.60
CA GLU A 161 28.89 -3.06 -9.79
C GLU A 161 28.35 -2.55 -8.44
N GLU A 162 28.51 -1.27 -8.15
CA GLU A 162 28.10 -0.66 -6.90
C GLU A 162 26.89 0.26 -7.09
N ILE A 163 26.17 0.52 -6.01
CA ILE A 163 24.95 1.33 -5.98
C ILE A 163 25.25 2.63 -5.24
N GLY A 164 24.91 3.75 -5.86
CA GLY A 164 25.07 5.08 -5.30
C GLY A 164 23.88 5.98 -5.61
N LEU A 165 23.88 7.20 -5.07
CA LEU A 165 22.90 8.21 -5.46
C LEU A 165 23.13 8.69 -6.89
N THR A 166 22.05 8.97 -7.61
CA THR A 166 22.10 9.67 -8.91
C THR A 166 22.67 11.07 -8.76
N ILE A 167 23.23 11.62 -9.85
CA ILE A 167 23.78 12.98 -9.87
C ILE A 167 22.68 14.01 -9.59
N GLU A 168 21.50 13.80 -10.15
CA GLU A 168 20.32 14.66 -10.02
C GLU A 168 19.82 14.71 -8.57
N PHE A 169 19.77 13.56 -7.89
CA PHE A 169 19.38 13.53 -6.48
C PHE A 169 20.46 14.17 -5.59
N LYS A 170 21.76 13.97 -5.88
CA LYS A 170 22.84 14.69 -5.19
C LYS A 170 22.74 16.20 -5.35
N GLU A 171 22.35 16.69 -6.53
CA GLU A 171 22.11 18.12 -6.76
C GLU A 171 20.93 18.63 -5.92
N ALA A 172 19.82 17.89 -5.88
CA ALA A 172 18.67 18.22 -5.04
C ALA A 172 19.04 18.30 -3.55
N LEU A 173 19.94 17.44 -3.07
CA LEU A 173 20.44 17.44 -1.68
C LEU A 173 21.26 18.68 -1.29
N LYS A 174 21.67 19.54 -2.23
CA LYS A 174 22.27 20.84 -1.90
C LYS A 174 21.26 21.84 -1.35
N ASN A 175 19.96 21.62 -1.58
CA ASN A 175 18.90 22.44 -1.01
C ASN A 175 18.54 21.97 0.41
N GLU A 176 18.95 22.73 1.42
CA GLU A 176 18.70 22.40 2.84
C GLU A 176 17.22 22.21 3.18
N TYR A 177 16.33 22.97 2.55
CA TYR A 177 14.89 22.87 2.82
C TYR A 177 14.33 21.56 2.25
N PHE A 178 14.75 21.16 1.05
CA PHE A 178 14.46 19.85 0.51
C PHE A 178 14.96 18.73 1.44
N VAL A 179 16.23 18.80 1.87
CA VAL A 179 16.83 17.82 2.79
C VAL A 179 16.03 17.69 4.08
N LYS A 180 15.57 18.82 4.64
CA LYS A 180 14.71 18.86 5.83
C LYS A 180 13.41 18.11 5.59
N LEU A 181 12.71 18.39 4.50
CA LEU A 181 11.41 17.77 4.19
C LEU A 181 11.51 16.28 3.85
N ILE A 182 12.51 15.86 3.05
CA ILE A 182 12.68 14.46 2.71
C ILE A 182 13.08 13.63 3.93
N LYS A 183 13.98 14.15 4.79
CA LYS A 183 14.34 13.48 6.04
C LYS A 183 13.15 13.37 6.98
N ASP A 184 12.36 14.42 7.12
CA ASP A 184 11.14 14.40 7.94
C ASP A 184 10.14 13.34 7.42
N THR A 185 9.94 13.25 6.10
CA THR A 185 9.11 12.22 5.48
C THR A 185 9.61 10.81 5.80
N LEU A 186 10.91 10.56 5.67
CA LEU A 186 11.52 9.25 5.93
C LEU A 186 11.52 8.88 7.42
N ILE A 187 11.74 9.84 8.32
CA ILE A 187 11.69 9.63 9.76
C ILE A 187 10.26 9.33 10.21
N THR A 188 9.27 10.09 9.69
CA THR A 188 7.85 9.84 9.94
C THR A 188 7.46 8.45 9.48
N SER A 189 7.85 8.09 8.26
CA SER A 189 7.64 6.75 7.72
C SER A 189 8.26 5.65 8.61
N LYS A 190 9.47 5.87 9.14
CA LYS A 190 10.14 4.93 10.05
C LYS A 190 9.41 4.78 11.39
N LEU A 191 8.70 5.81 11.86
CA LEU A 191 7.82 5.73 13.03
C LEU A 191 6.59 4.88 12.71
N LYS A 192 5.92 5.14 11.58
CA LYS A 192 4.77 4.35 11.10
C LYS A 192 5.12 2.89 10.84
N SER A 193 6.36 2.63 10.41
CA SER A 193 6.85 1.27 10.14
C SER A 193 6.84 0.33 11.36
N LYS A 194 6.63 0.86 12.58
CA LYS A 194 6.49 0.04 13.79
C LYS A 194 5.20 -0.81 13.80
N LEU A 195 4.21 -0.46 12.98
CA LEU A 195 2.97 -1.23 12.83
C LEU A 195 3.13 -2.48 11.97
N PHE A 196 4.27 -2.62 11.29
CA PHE A 196 4.55 -3.69 10.35
C PHE A 196 5.70 -4.56 10.85
N ASP A 197 5.49 -5.87 10.84
CA ASP A 197 6.55 -6.86 11.01
C ASP A 197 7.49 -6.80 9.80
N GLN A 198 8.77 -6.54 10.04
CA GLN A 198 9.79 -6.39 9.01
C GLN A 198 10.52 -7.71 8.70
N THR A 199 10.19 -8.78 9.43
CA THR A 199 10.74 -10.13 9.23
C THR A 199 9.92 -10.92 8.21
N THR A 200 8.76 -10.42 7.81
CA THR A 200 7.91 -11.00 6.77
C THR A 200 7.57 -9.94 5.71
N PRO A 201 7.24 -10.35 4.46
CA PRO A 201 6.80 -9.41 3.44
C PRO A 201 5.50 -8.66 3.77
N LEU A 202 4.60 -9.31 4.51
CA LEU A 202 3.24 -8.84 4.79
C LEU A 202 2.86 -9.15 6.24
N THR A 203 2.36 -8.14 6.93
CA THR A 203 1.85 -8.23 8.29
C THR A 203 0.34 -8.44 8.25
N ARG A 204 -0.15 -9.50 8.90
CA ARG A 204 -1.59 -9.77 8.97
C ARG A 204 -2.33 -8.56 9.56
N PHE A 205 -3.52 -8.34 9.03
CA PHE A 205 -4.48 -7.31 9.45
C PHE A 205 -4.05 -5.86 9.19
N GLN A 206 -2.92 -5.63 8.55
CA GLN A 206 -2.56 -4.32 8.02
C GLN A 206 -3.18 -4.08 6.64
N LYS A 207 -3.32 -2.80 6.28
CA LYS A 207 -3.87 -2.35 5.00
C LYS A 207 -2.76 -2.20 3.95
N TYR A 208 -3.06 -2.64 2.73
CA TYR A 208 -2.15 -2.57 1.58
C TYR A 208 -2.88 -2.10 0.32
N ARG A 209 -2.21 -1.25 -0.48
CA ARG A 209 -2.59 -1.06 -1.88
C ARG A 209 -2.15 -2.26 -2.67
N ARG A 210 -2.86 -2.57 -3.76
CA ARG A 210 -2.48 -3.68 -4.66
C ARG A 210 -1.01 -3.60 -5.09
N LYS A 211 -0.52 -2.43 -5.50
CA LYS A 211 0.88 -2.24 -5.89
C LYS A 211 1.88 -2.51 -4.75
N ASP A 212 1.51 -2.22 -3.50
CA ASP A 212 2.38 -2.51 -2.35
C ASP A 212 2.53 -4.01 -2.17
N VAL A 213 1.44 -4.77 -2.30
CA VAL A 213 1.47 -6.23 -2.24
C VAL A 213 2.44 -6.79 -3.28
N ILE A 214 2.32 -6.36 -4.54
CA ILE A 214 3.18 -6.80 -5.64
C ILE A 214 4.66 -6.46 -5.37
N ARG A 215 4.94 -5.25 -4.85
CA ARG A 215 6.29 -4.80 -4.48
C ARG A 215 6.89 -5.64 -3.34
N LEU A 216 6.12 -5.86 -2.28
CA LEU A 216 6.54 -6.57 -1.07
C LEU A 216 6.73 -8.06 -1.31
N LEU A 217 5.91 -8.64 -2.20
CA LEU A 217 6.08 -10.00 -2.69
C LEU A 217 7.23 -10.13 -3.72
N LYS A 218 7.96 -9.03 -3.97
CA LYS A 218 9.22 -8.98 -4.73
C LYS A 218 9.06 -9.27 -6.23
N TRP A 219 7.87 -9.04 -6.78
CA TRP A 219 7.63 -9.18 -8.22
C TRP A 219 8.49 -8.17 -8.98
N GLU A 220 8.83 -8.51 -10.23
CA GLU A 220 9.81 -7.74 -11.00
C GLU A 220 9.29 -6.34 -11.33
N GLN A 221 8.02 -6.23 -11.72
CA GLN A 221 7.41 -4.98 -12.12
C GLN A 221 6.02 -4.81 -11.52
N GLN A 222 5.63 -3.55 -11.37
CA GLN A 222 4.28 -3.14 -11.04
C GLN A 222 3.31 -3.65 -12.12
N MET A 223 2.21 -4.23 -11.66
CA MET A 223 1.04 -4.47 -12.49
C MET A 223 0.06 -3.31 -12.40
N ILE A 224 -0.50 -2.89 -13.54
CA ILE A 224 -1.59 -1.90 -13.57
C ILE A 224 -2.80 -2.51 -12.84
N ASN A 225 -3.46 -1.73 -11.98
CA ASN A 225 -4.57 -2.20 -11.14
C ASN A 225 -5.68 -2.94 -11.92
N GLN A 226 -5.98 -2.48 -13.14
CA GLN A 226 -6.95 -3.14 -14.03
C GLN A 226 -6.56 -4.59 -14.36
N ASN A 227 -5.26 -4.88 -14.49
CA ASN A 227 -4.76 -6.23 -14.80
C ASN A 227 -4.83 -7.15 -13.58
N ILE A 228 -4.77 -6.60 -12.36
CA ILE A 228 -4.91 -7.38 -11.11
C ILE A 228 -6.38 -7.81 -10.94
N GLY A 229 -7.34 -6.90 -11.14
CA GLY A 229 -8.77 -7.16 -11.32
C GLY A 229 -9.50 -8.06 -10.31
N GLY A 230 -8.94 -8.43 -9.16
CA GLY A 230 -9.57 -9.30 -8.17
C GLY A 230 -8.74 -10.54 -7.81
N TYR A 231 -7.88 -11.03 -8.71
CA TYR A 231 -6.81 -11.97 -8.38
C TYR A 231 -5.78 -12.01 -9.51
N THR A 232 -4.53 -12.30 -9.15
CA THR A 232 -3.40 -12.46 -10.06
C THR A 232 -2.36 -13.37 -9.44
N ASP A 233 -1.40 -13.83 -10.23
CA ASP A 233 -0.37 -14.73 -9.79
C ASP A 233 0.96 -14.45 -10.49
N PHE A 234 2.05 -14.81 -9.83
CA PHE A 234 3.40 -14.78 -10.37
C PHE A 234 4.22 -15.87 -9.68
N LYS A 235 4.87 -16.73 -10.48
CA LYS A 235 5.55 -17.94 -10.00
C LYS A 235 4.60 -18.79 -9.15
N ASP A 236 4.94 -19.02 -7.90
CA ASP A 236 4.24 -19.78 -6.86
C ASP A 236 3.33 -18.90 -5.98
N GLN A 237 3.21 -17.60 -6.27
CA GLN A 237 2.41 -16.69 -5.45
C GLN A 237 1.08 -16.35 -6.12
N PHE A 238 -0.02 -16.58 -5.42
CA PHE A 238 -1.37 -16.26 -5.86
C PHE A 238 -2.01 -15.27 -4.90
N VAL A 239 -2.46 -14.12 -5.39
CA VAL A 239 -3.06 -13.07 -4.55
C VAL A 239 -4.50 -12.83 -4.96
N ILE A 240 -5.40 -12.79 -3.98
CA ILE A 240 -6.83 -12.57 -4.14
C ILE A 240 -7.20 -11.25 -3.45
N PHE A 241 -7.88 -10.37 -4.17
CA PHE A 241 -8.41 -9.10 -3.67
C PHE A 241 -9.94 -9.11 -3.75
N VAL A 242 -10.59 -9.18 -2.60
CA VAL A 242 -12.05 -9.20 -2.49
C VAL A 242 -12.55 -7.87 -1.96
N THR A 243 -13.61 -7.35 -2.58
CA THR A 243 -14.41 -6.28 -1.98
C THR A 243 -15.68 -6.93 -1.46
N LEU A 244 -15.86 -6.96 -0.13
CA LEU A 244 -17.09 -7.47 0.47
C LEU A 244 -18.21 -6.46 0.22
N GLU A 245 -19.25 -6.91 -0.47
CA GLU A 245 -20.40 -6.11 -0.87
C GLU A 245 -21.55 -6.21 0.14
N LYS A 246 -22.48 -5.24 0.08
CA LYS A 246 -23.74 -5.25 0.84
C LYS A 246 -24.90 -5.22 -0.14
N GLY A 247 -25.76 -6.24 -0.14
CA GLY A 247 -27.11 -6.20 -0.72
C GLY A 247 -27.20 -5.87 -2.22
N ASP A 248 -28.42 -5.84 -2.74
CA ASP A 248 -28.77 -5.85 -4.17
C ASP A 248 -28.35 -4.61 -5.01
N ASP A 249 -27.62 -3.65 -4.45
CA ASP A 249 -27.44 -2.30 -5.01
C ASP A 249 -26.00 -1.98 -5.50
N PHE A 250 -25.31 -2.95 -6.10
CA PHE A 250 -24.08 -2.65 -6.87
C PHE A 250 -24.35 -2.55 -8.38
N ALA A 251 -24.55 -1.32 -8.86
CA ALA A 251 -24.66 -0.99 -10.28
C ALA A 251 -23.30 -0.94 -11.02
N GLY A 252 -22.19 -1.25 -10.35
CA GLY A 252 -20.82 -1.04 -10.85
C GLY A 252 -20.06 -2.29 -11.30
N ALA A 253 -20.48 -3.49 -10.91
CA ALA A 253 -19.84 -4.73 -11.32
C ALA A 253 -20.62 -5.30 -12.49
N GLN A 254 -19.91 -5.77 -13.52
CA GLN A 254 -20.54 -6.53 -14.59
C GLN A 254 -21.19 -7.84 -14.08
N MET A 255 -20.87 -8.27 -12.85
CA MET A 255 -21.42 -9.46 -12.18
C MET A 255 -21.47 -9.28 -10.67
N ALA A 256 -22.59 -9.66 -10.05
CA ALA A 256 -22.71 -9.76 -8.59
C ALA A 256 -22.04 -11.06 -8.11
N TYR A 257 -20.81 -10.94 -7.58
CA TYR A 257 -20.15 -12.05 -6.89
C TYR A 257 -20.56 -12.00 -5.42
N GLU A 258 -21.03 -13.12 -4.89
CA GLU A 258 -21.45 -13.24 -3.50
C GLU A 258 -20.27 -13.70 -2.63
N ASP A 259 -19.11 -13.06 -2.82
CA ASP A 259 -17.93 -13.35 -2.00
C ASP A 259 -18.25 -12.97 -0.55
N GLU A 260 -18.08 -13.91 0.39
CA GLU A 260 -18.43 -13.69 1.79
C GLU A 260 -17.52 -14.44 2.75
N LEU A 261 -17.35 -13.87 3.94
CA LEU A 261 -16.74 -14.56 5.07
C LEU A 261 -17.82 -15.41 5.77
N LEU A 262 -17.78 -16.72 5.57
CA LEU A 262 -18.72 -17.68 6.19
C LEU A 262 -18.49 -17.74 7.71
N ASP A 263 -17.22 -17.81 8.10
CA ASP A 263 -16.78 -17.79 9.49
C ASP A 263 -15.39 -17.13 9.59
N ALA A 264 -14.78 -17.08 10.77
CA ALA A 264 -13.46 -16.47 10.96
C ALA A 264 -12.31 -17.22 10.28
N SER A 265 -12.53 -18.45 9.80
CA SER A 265 -11.55 -19.34 9.17
C SER A 265 -11.94 -19.75 7.75
N THR A 266 -13.14 -19.44 7.27
CA THR A 266 -13.62 -19.85 5.95
C THR A 266 -14.23 -18.69 5.16
N MET A 267 -13.78 -18.51 3.92
CA MET A 267 -14.34 -17.59 2.94
C MET A 267 -14.97 -18.36 1.77
N LYS A 268 -16.17 -17.96 1.34
CA LYS A 268 -16.72 -18.37 0.04
C LYS A 268 -16.23 -17.38 -1.01
N TRP A 269 -15.69 -17.90 -2.11
CA TRP A 269 -15.05 -17.08 -3.14
C TRP A 269 -15.38 -17.54 -4.56
N PHE A 270 -15.52 -16.58 -5.47
CA PHE A 270 -15.77 -16.81 -6.89
C PHE A 270 -14.61 -16.34 -7.77
N THR A 271 -14.27 -17.14 -8.79
CA THR A 271 -13.43 -16.67 -9.89
C THR A 271 -14.16 -15.62 -10.72
N LYS A 272 -13.40 -14.78 -11.45
CA LYS A 272 -13.93 -13.89 -12.48
C LYS A 272 -14.64 -14.72 -13.55
N ALA A 273 -15.66 -14.18 -14.17
CA ALA A 273 -16.17 -14.73 -15.42
C ALA A 273 -15.31 -14.32 -16.63
N PRO A 274 -15.32 -15.12 -17.71
CA PRO A 274 -15.78 -16.50 -17.77
C PRO A 274 -14.68 -17.47 -17.32
N ARG A 275 -14.95 -18.35 -16.37
CA ARG A 275 -14.02 -19.40 -15.93
C ARG A 275 -14.68 -20.75 -15.73
N THR A 276 -13.89 -21.79 -15.88
CA THR A 276 -14.29 -23.20 -15.85
C THR A 276 -13.32 -24.01 -15.00
N LEU A 277 -13.69 -25.26 -14.70
CA LEU A 277 -12.80 -26.20 -14.00
C LEU A 277 -11.46 -26.46 -14.69
N ASN A 278 -11.33 -26.10 -15.97
CA ASN A 278 -10.14 -26.27 -16.80
C ASN A 278 -9.40 -24.94 -17.06
N SER A 279 -9.87 -23.83 -16.49
CA SER A 279 -9.17 -22.55 -16.63
C SER A 279 -7.83 -22.60 -15.89
N PRO A 280 -6.77 -21.97 -16.42
CA PRO A 280 -5.43 -22.06 -15.85
C PRO A 280 -5.36 -21.72 -14.35
N GLU A 281 -6.02 -20.65 -13.91
CA GLU A 281 -6.05 -20.28 -12.48
C GLU A 281 -6.77 -21.31 -11.62
N VAL A 282 -7.80 -21.98 -12.14
CA VAL A 282 -8.56 -23.00 -11.39
C VAL A 282 -7.74 -24.27 -11.27
N ILE A 283 -6.92 -24.60 -12.28
CA ILE A 283 -5.96 -25.70 -12.20
C ILE A 283 -4.92 -25.40 -11.10
N LYS A 284 -4.40 -24.17 -11.02
CA LYS A 284 -3.49 -23.76 -9.94
C LYS A 284 -4.14 -23.90 -8.56
N LEU A 285 -5.37 -23.45 -8.42
CA LEU A 285 -6.13 -23.57 -7.16
C LEU A 285 -6.44 -25.03 -6.78
N LYS A 286 -6.62 -25.92 -7.76
CA LYS A 286 -6.73 -27.37 -7.50
C LYS A 286 -5.41 -28.00 -7.08
N ASN A 287 -4.29 -27.48 -7.58
CA ASN A 287 -2.93 -27.88 -7.22
C ASN A 287 -2.32 -26.92 -6.18
N SER A 288 -3.12 -26.50 -5.21
CA SER A 288 -2.75 -25.40 -4.29
C SER A 288 -1.55 -25.67 -3.38
N ASP A 289 -1.01 -26.88 -3.37
CA ASP A 289 0.21 -27.22 -2.60
C ASP A 289 1.48 -26.63 -3.22
N ASP A 290 1.44 -26.29 -4.52
CA ASP A 290 2.53 -25.62 -5.22
C ASP A 290 2.45 -24.08 -5.13
N TYR A 291 1.45 -23.54 -4.41
CA TYR A 291 1.15 -22.12 -4.41
C TYR A 291 0.89 -21.55 -3.01
N ASP A 292 1.49 -20.40 -2.73
CA ASP A 292 1.12 -19.53 -1.62
C ASP A 292 -0.08 -18.66 -2.01
N ILE A 293 -1.26 -18.98 -1.49
CA ILE A 293 -2.49 -18.25 -1.80
C ILE A 293 -2.80 -17.27 -0.67
N ARG A 294 -2.87 -15.97 -0.99
CA ARG A 294 -3.05 -14.88 -0.03
C ARG A 294 -4.31 -14.09 -0.31
N VAL A 295 -5.08 -13.80 0.74
CA VAL A 295 -6.36 -13.09 0.62
C VAL A 295 -6.29 -11.70 1.25
N PHE A 296 -6.75 -10.71 0.47
CA PHE A 296 -6.84 -9.32 0.83
C PHE A 296 -8.29 -8.84 0.68
N VAL A 297 -8.82 -8.17 1.70
CA VAL A 297 -10.25 -7.81 1.75
C VAL A 297 -10.45 -6.34 2.09
N LYS A 298 -11.41 -5.70 1.42
CA LYS A 298 -11.95 -4.40 1.84
C LYS A 298 -13.48 -4.42 1.86
N LYS A 299 -14.09 -3.44 2.54
CA LYS A 299 -15.55 -3.23 2.49
C LYS A 299 -15.90 -2.31 1.31
N SER A 300 -17.13 -2.42 0.82
CA SER A 300 -17.64 -1.57 -0.28
C SER A 300 -17.95 -0.12 0.12
N ASP A 301 -18.09 0.18 1.42
CA ASP A 301 -18.55 1.47 1.97
C ASP A 301 -17.48 2.58 2.09
N ASP A 302 -16.51 2.57 1.18
CA ASP A 302 -15.67 3.72 0.81
C ASP A 302 -14.72 4.29 1.90
N GLU A 303 -13.96 3.42 2.58
CA GLU A 303 -12.80 3.82 3.41
C GLU A 303 -11.46 3.81 2.63
N GLY A 304 -11.50 3.94 1.31
CA GLY A 304 -10.32 4.07 0.44
C GLY A 304 -9.98 2.88 -0.45
N SER A 305 -8.79 2.92 -1.06
CA SER A 305 -8.34 1.95 -2.06
C SER A 305 -7.72 0.67 -1.49
N ASP A 306 -7.52 0.63 -0.17
CA ASP A 306 -6.59 -0.30 0.47
C ASP A 306 -7.32 -1.51 1.03
N PHE A 307 -6.64 -2.66 1.05
CA PHE A 307 -7.21 -3.94 1.47
C PHE A 307 -6.49 -4.45 2.71
N TYR A 308 -7.25 -4.97 3.66
CA TYR A 308 -6.70 -5.71 4.80
C TYR A 308 -6.14 -7.05 4.34
N TYR A 309 -4.89 -7.35 4.70
CA TYR A 309 -4.33 -8.68 4.50
C TYR A 309 -4.87 -9.65 5.56
N LEU A 310 -5.65 -10.66 5.18
CA LEU A 310 -6.26 -11.59 6.13
C LEU A 310 -5.36 -12.80 6.42
N GLY A 311 -4.48 -13.15 5.50
CA GLY A 311 -3.52 -14.23 5.64
C GLY A 311 -3.49 -15.15 4.43
N GLU A 312 -2.82 -16.27 4.62
CA GLU A 312 -2.74 -17.38 3.66
C GLU A 312 -3.94 -18.32 3.82
N VAL A 313 -4.35 -18.91 2.69
CA VAL A 313 -5.49 -19.82 2.59
C VAL A 313 -5.17 -21.08 1.80
N LYS A 314 -5.98 -22.13 2.01
CA LYS A 314 -6.03 -23.32 1.17
C LYS A 314 -7.45 -23.53 0.63
N PRO A 315 -7.64 -23.78 -0.68
CA PRO A 315 -8.94 -24.14 -1.23
C PRO A 315 -9.42 -25.49 -0.70
N LYS A 316 -10.69 -25.58 -0.27
CA LYS A 316 -11.35 -26.85 0.02
C LYS A 316 -11.71 -27.52 -1.30
N LEU A 317 -10.91 -28.51 -1.71
CA LEU A 317 -10.97 -29.09 -3.07
C LEU A 317 -12.33 -29.68 -3.44
N ASP A 318 -13.04 -30.26 -2.48
CA ASP A 318 -14.37 -30.84 -2.63
C ASP A 318 -15.48 -29.80 -2.85
N THR A 319 -15.22 -28.52 -2.55
CA THR A 319 -16.16 -27.41 -2.78
C THR A 319 -16.00 -26.76 -4.15
N ILE A 320 -14.94 -27.07 -4.90
CA ILE A 320 -14.64 -26.43 -6.18
C ILE A 320 -15.68 -26.83 -7.23
N THR A 321 -16.61 -25.93 -7.53
CA THR A 321 -17.76 -26.21 -8.40
C THR A 321 -17.91 -25.15 -9.47
N GLN A 322 -18.11 -25.57 -10.72
CA GLN A 322 -18.42 -24.65 -11.80
C GLN A 322 -19.93 -24.36 -11.87
N LEU A 323 -20.26 -23.09 -11.85
CA LEU A 323 -21.63 -22.57 -11.91
C LEU A 323 -21.83 -21.69 -13.15
N LYS A 324 -23.07 -21.25 -13.37
CA LYS A 324 -23.38 -20.19 -14.31
C LYS A 324 -24.10 -19.06 -13.58
N LYS A 325 -23.60 -17.83 -13.70
CA LYS A 325 -24.21 -16.62 -13.12
C LYS A 325 -24.56 -15.62 -14.23
N PRO A 326 -25.66 -14.85 -14.11
CA PRO A 326 -26.00 -13.81 -15.06
C PRO A 326 -25.02 -12.62 -14.93
N ASP A 327 -24.62 -12.04 -16.06
CA ASP A 327 -23.99 -10.72 -16.07
C ASP A 327 -25.04 -9.59 -15.96
N SER A 328 -24.59 -8.35 -15.92
CA SER A 328 -25.45 -7.16 -15.85
C SER A 328 -26.45 -7.04 -17.02
N ASN A 329 -26.25 -7.79 -18.11
CA ASN A 329 -27.13 -7.86 -19.28
C ASN A 329 -27.98 -9.15 -19.29
N GLY A 330 -27.95 -9.95 -18.23
CA GLY A 330 -28.67 -11.23 -18.11
C GLY A 330 -28.03 -12.41 -18.84
N HIS A 331 -26.84 -12.26 -19.43
CA HIS A 331 -26.17 -13.39 -20.08
C HIS A 331 -25.51 -14.30 -19.05
N MET A 332 -25.83 -15.60 -19.11
CA MET A 332 -25.21 -16.60 -18.22
C MET A 332 -23.74 -16.82 -18.59
N LYS A 333 -22.80 -16.40 -17.72
CA LYS A 333 -21.37 -16.74 -17.84
C LYS A 333 -20.98 -17.80 -16.83
N LYS A 334 -19.96 -18.58 -17.19
CA LYS A 334 -19.39 -19.60 -16.31
C LYS A 334 -18.50 -18.95 -15.26
N VAL A 335 -18.63 -19.39 -14.02
CA VAL A 335 -17.77 -19.03 -12.89
C VAL A 335 -17.43 -20.30 -12.12
N VAL A 336 -16.38 -20.26 -11.32
CA VAL A 336 -16.06 -21.33 -10.37
C VAL A 336 -16.17 -20.77 -8.96
N GLU A 337 -16.96 -21.45 -8.14
CA GLU A 337 -17.12 -21.21 -6.71
C GLU A 337 -16.22 -22.17 -5.94
N MET A 338 -15.67 -21.72 -4.82
CA MET A 338 -14.98 -22.57 -3.85
C MET A 338 -14.99 -21.93 -2.45
N GLN A 339 -14.74 -22.74 -1.43
CA GLN A 339 -14.38 -22.27 -0.10
C GLN A 339 -12.86 -22.22 0.05
N LEU A 340 -12.37 -21.14 0.66
CA LEU A 340 -10.98 -20.92 1.03
C LEU A 340 -10.88 -20.99 2.56
N GLU A 341 -10.02 -21.87 3.07
CA GLU A 341 -9.76 -22.03 4.49
C GLU A 341 -8.49 -21.28 4.90
N PHE A 342 -8.60 -20.35 5.84
CA PHE A 342 -7.45 -19.60 6.35
C PHE A 342 -6.57 -20.50 7.21
N LEU A 343 -5.25 -20.47 6.95
CA LEU A 343 -4.26 -21.19 7.76
C LEU A 343 -4.23 -20.70 9.21
N GLN A 344 -4.64 -19.45 9.43
CA GLN A 344 -4.85 -18.86 10.74
C GLN A 344 -6.15 -18.06 10.75
N PRO A 345 -7.04 -18.25 11.74
CA PRO A 345 -8.29 -17.50 11.81
C PRO A 345 -8.07 -15.98 11.79
N ILE A 346 -9.05 -15.26 11.24
CA ILE A 346 -9.12 -13.80 11.26
C ILE A 346 -9.34 -13.35 12.71
N GLU A 347 -8.66 -12.28 13.14
CA GLU A 347 -8.87 -11.72 14.48
C GLU A 347 -10.33 -11.30 14.66
N THR A 348 -10.93 -11.67 15.80
CA THR A 348 -12.34 -11.41 16.10
C THR A 348 -12.75 -9.96 15.87
N LYS A 349 -11.90 -8.98 16.23
CA LYS A 349 -12.18 -7.56 16.04
C LYS A 349 -12.29 -7.20 14.56
N LEU A 350 -11.34 -7.65 13.74
CA LEU A 350 -11.35 -7.38 12.31
C LEU A 350 -12.47 -8.14 11.60
N TYR A 351 -12.66 -9.42 11.92
CA TYR A 351 -13.76 -10.22 11.38
C TYR A 351 -15.12 -9.56 11.64
N ARG A 352 -15.35 -9.13 12.89
CA ARG A 352 -16.57 -8.37 13.23
C ARG A 352 -16.66 -7.06 12.46
N TYR A 353 -15.58 -6.30 12.34
CA TYR A 353 -15.61 -5.07 11.56
C TYR A 353 -15.95 -5.31 10.07
N LEU A 354 -15.46 -6.41 9.49
CA LEU A 354 -15.71 -6.79 8.10
C LEU A 354 -17.13 -7.34 7.88
N GLN A 355 -17.71 -8.01 8.87
CA GLN A 355 -19.09 -8.54 8.80
C GLN A 355 -20.17 -7.55 9.24
N PHE A 356 -19.92 -6.78 10.30
CA PHE A 356 -20.91 -5.90 10.90
C PHE A 356 -20.85 -4.50 10.28
N ASN A 357 -22.04 -3.96 10.02
CA ASN A 357 -22.20 -2.53 9.87
C ASN A 357 -22.17 -1.90 11.25
N ILE A 358 -21.38 -0.84 11.42
CA ILE A 358 -21.74 0.21 12.37
C ILE A 358 -22.89 0.98 11.69
N ASN A 359 -24.08 0.38 11.67
CA ASN A 359 -25.30 1.14 11.50
C ASN A 359 -25.56 1.75 12.88
N ASN A 360 -25.12 3.00 13.06
CA ASN A 360 -25.54 3.79 14.21
C ASN A 360 -27.07 3.87 14.18
N VAL A 361 -27.70 3.30 15.20
CA VAL A 361 -29.11 3.53 15.54
C VAL A 361 -29.28 4.96 16.02
#